data_AF-A0A952YIR6-F1
#
_entry.id   AF-A0A952YIR6-F1
#
_cell.length_a   1.000
_cell.length_b   1.000
_cell.length_c   1.000
_cell.angle_alpha   90.00
_cell.angle_beta   90.00
_cell.angle_gamma   90.00
#
_symmetry.space_group_name_H-M   'P 1'
#
loop_
_entity.id
_entity.type
_entity.pdbx_description
1 polymer ?
#
loop_
_entity_poly.entity_id
_entity_poly.type
_entity_poly.pdbx_seq_one_letter_code
_entity_poly.pdbx_strand_id
1 'polypeptide(L)'
;MDIDGIDVSELRKHLRLANDLVLAHRIAKGLSLDRERVTWARETIEERVMFALSEVDTACMPEGWSWQKAAETIAVQVALAIVHEQKNEPKVADDPLT
;
A
#
# COMPACT_ATOMS: atom_id res chain seq x y z
N MET A 1 -10.46 12.74 -8.98
CA MET A 1 -11.63 12.93 -8.10
C MET A 1 -11.25 13.99 -7.10
N ASP A 2 -12.19 14.76 -6.56
CA ASP A 2 -11.87 15.59 -5.38
C ASP A 2 -11.58 14.69 -4.17
N ILE A 3 -10.32 14.65 -3.77
CA ILE A 3 -9.83 13.79 -2.68
C ILE A 3 -9.99 14.45 -1.31
N ASP A 4 -10.28 15.75 -1.24
CA ASP A 4 -10.43 16.49 0.02
C ASP A 4 -11.64 16.01 0.82
N GLY A 5 -12.60 15.35 0.15
CA GLY A 5 -13.76 14.71 0.77
C GLY A 5 -13.53 13.28 1.30
N ILE A 6 -12.34 12.69 1.09
CA ILE A 6 -12.04 11.34 1.58
C ILE A 6 -11.64 11.39 3.06
N ASP A 7 -12.38 10.68 3.91
CA ASP A 7 -11.91 10.39 5.27
C ASP A 7 -10.72 9.42 5.22
N VAL A 8 -9.54 9.91 5.60
CA VAL A 8 -8.30 9.13 5.66
C VAL A 8 -8.42 7.92 6.60
N SER A 9 -9.19 8.04 7.69
CA SER A 9 -9.45 6.92 8.61
C SER A 9 -10.24 5.81 7.92
N GLU A 10 -11.21 6.17 7.09
CA GLU A 10 -11.99 5.24 6.28
C GLU A 10 -11.10 4.59 5.22
N LEU A 11 -10.33 5.39 4.46
CA LEU A 11 -9.39 4.89 3.47
C LEU A 11 -8.46 3.83 4.05
N ARG A 12 -7.85 4.11 5.21
CA ARG A 12 -6.92 3.18 5.89
C ARG A 12 -7.55 1.81 6.20
N LYS A 13 -8.87 1.69 6.34
CA LYS A 13 -9.54 0.39 6.51
C LYS A 13 -9.46 -0.44 5.23
N HIS A 14 -9.61 0.20 4.07
CA HIS A 14 -9.53 -0.42 2.75
C HIS A 14 -8.08 -0.76 2.31
N LEU A 15 -7.07 -0.12 2.92
CA LEU A 15 -5.65 -0.37 2.63
C LEU A 15 -5.04 -1.54 3.41
N ARG A 16 -5.77 -2.13 4.36
CA ARG A 16 -5.21 -3.14 5.29
C ARG A 16 -4.60 -4.34 4.56
N LEU A 17 -5.32 -4.90 3.59
CA LEU A 17 -4.86 -6.07 2.84
C LEU A 17 -3.55 -5.79 2.08
N ALA A 18 -3.44 -4.60 1.48
CA ALA A 18 -2.24 -4.18 0.77
C ALA A 18 -1.04 -4.08 1.71
N ASN A 19 -1.24 -3.52 2.90
CA ASN A 19 -0.20 -3.45 3.92
C ASN A 19 0.21 -4.86 4.40
N ASP A 20 -0.76 -5.73 4.68
CA ASP A 20 -0.50 -7.12 5.11
C ASP A 20 0.29 -7.89 4.05
N LEU A 21 0.01 -7.66 2.76
CA LEU A 21 0.74 -8.27 1.65
C LEU A 21 2.21 -7.84 1.63
N VAL A 22 2.51 -6.55 1.80
CA VAL A 22 3.89 -6.05 1.88
C VAL A 22 4.60 -6.63 3.11
N LEU A 23 3.96 -6.62 4.28
CA LEU A 23 4.57 -7.15 5.50
C LEU A 23 4.83 -8.65 5.42
N ALA A 24 3.87 -9.43 4.87
CA ALA A 24 4.03 -10.86 4.64
C ALA A 24 5.20 -11.15 3.69
N HIS A 25 5.37 -10.36 2.63
CA HIS A 25 6.53 -10.49 1.74
C HIS A 25 7.84 -10.24 2.48
N ARG A 26 7.92 -9.16 3.28
CA ARG A 26 9.10 -8.83 4.09
C ARG A 26 9.47 -9.96 5.04
N ILE A 27 8.49 -10.53 5.75
CA ILE A 27 8.67 -11.71 6.61
C ILE A 27 9.24 -12.88 5.79
N ALA A 28 8.59 -13.22 4.68
CA ALA A 28 8.99 -14.36 3.84
C ALA A 28 10.40 -14.21 3.24
N LYS A 29 10.90 -12.97 3.08
CA LYS A 29 12.23 -12.66 2.55
C LYS A 29 13.30 -12.45 3.61
N GLY A 30 12.93 -12.34 4.90
CA GLY A 30 13.86 -11.97 5.97
C GLY A 30 14.29 -10.50 5.88
N LEU A 31 13.40 -9.62 5.43
CA LEU A 31 13.63 -8.17 5.40
C LEU A 31 13.28 -7.55 6.76
N SER A 32 13.85 -6.37 7.07
CA SER A 32 13.59 -5.68 8.35
C SER A 32 12.10 -5.36 8.53
N LEU A 33 11.58 -5.57 9.74
CA LEU A 33 10.23 -5.19 10.16
C LEU A 33 10.28 -4.14 11.28
N ASP A 34 11.36 -3.37 11.35
CA ASP A 34 11.45 -2.25 12.26
C ASP A 34 10.28 -1.26 12.05
N ARG A 35 10.05 -0.43 13.06
CA ARG A 35 8.95 0.54 13.06
C ARG A 35 9.00 1.47 11.85
N GLU A 36 10.18 1.85 11.39
CA GLU A 36 10.35 2.76 10.25
C GLU A 36 9.88 2.08 8.96
N ARG A 37 10.25 0.81 8.73
CA ARG A 37 9.82 0.03 7.56
C ARG A 37 8.32 -0.24 7.55
N VAL A 38 7.74 -0.54 8.71
CA VAL A 38 6.29 -0.73 8.83
C VAL A 38 5.55 0.59 8.57
N THR A 39 6.07 1.70 9.09
CA THR A 39 5.46 3.04 8.88
C THR A 39 5.57 3.45 7.41
N TRP A 40 6.75 3.31 6.83
CA TRP A 40 7.03 3.59 5.42
C TRP A 40 6.09 2.82 4.50
N ALA A 41 5.87 1.52 4.74
CA ALA A 41 4.98 0.72 3.90
C ALA A 41 3.54 1.26 3.92
N ARG A 42 3.04 1.62 5.10
CA ARG A 42 1.68 2.17 5.27
C ARG A 42 1.53 3.52 4.57
N GLU A 43 2.48 4.43 4.81
CA GLU A 43 2.45 5.78 4.23
C GLU A 43 2.60 5.74 2.71
N THR A 44 3.51 4.90 2.19
CA THR A 44 3.71 4.75 0.73
C THR A 44 2.47 4.21 0.04
N ILE A 45 1.79 3.23 0.64
CA ILE A 45 0.54 2.70 0.09
C ILE A 45 -0.54 3.79 0.09
N GLU A 46 -0.71 4.51 1.21
CA GLU A 46 -1.69 5.58 1.34
C GLU A 46 -1.46 6.70 0.32
N GLU A 47 -0.23 7.21 0.23
CA GLU A 47 0.14 8.27 -0.70
C GLU A 47 -0.10 7.87 -2.16
N ARG A 48 0.38 6.69 -2.57
CA ARG A 48 0.23 6.22 -3.96
C ARG A 48 -1.24 5.95 -4.32
N VAL A 49 -2.07 5.48 -3.37
CA VAL A 49 -3.51 5.29 -3.60
C VAL A 49 -4.23 6.64 -3.68
N MET A 50 -3.93 7.59 -2.79
CA MET A 50 -4.51 8.93 -2.83
C MET A 50 -4.20 9.64 -4.14
N PHE A 51 -2.95 9.54 -4.60
CA PHE A 51 -2.54 10.07 -5.91
C PHE A 51 -3.32 9.39 -7.04
N ALA A 52 -3.44 8.06 -7.05
CA ALA A 52 -4.20 7.39 -8.10
C ALA A 52 -5.70 7.78 -8.11
N LEU A 53 -6.30 8.00 -6.92
CA LEU A 53 -7.69 8.45 -6.81
C LEU A 53 -7.87 9.92 -7.24
N SER A 54 -6.87 10.78 -7.04
CA SER A 54 -6.93 12.17 -7.51
C SER A 54 -7.02 12.24 -9.03
N GLU A 55 -6.40 11.29 -9.74
CA GLU A 55 -6.43 11.20 -11.20
C GLU A 55 -7.73 10.60 -11.77
N VAL A 56 -8.63 10.07 -10.93
CA VAL A 56 -9.90 9.47 -11.43
C VAL A 56 -10.89 10.56 -11.86
N ASP A 57 -11.22 10.62 -13.14
CA ASP A 57 -12.35 11.41 -13.60
C ASP A 57 -13.69 10.71 -13.25
N THR A 58 -14.37 11.20 -12.22
CA THR A 58 -15.64 10.62 -11.75
C THR A 58 -16.78 10.78 -12.74
N ALA A 59 -16.71 11.76 -13.65
CA ALA A 59 -17.73 11.94 -14.69
C ALA A 59 -17.69 10.81 -15.74
N CYS A 60 -16.55 10.14 -15.89
CA CYS A 60 -16.36 9.02 -16.79
C CYS A 60 -16.60 7.64 -16.14
N MET A 61 -16.90 7.59 -14.84
CA MET A 61 -17.10 6.34 -14.13
C MET A 61 -18.52 5.79 -14.34
N PRO A 62 -18.70 4.45 -14.37
CA PRO A 62 -20.01 3.84 -14.52
C PRO A 62 -20.92 4.11 -13.31
N GLU A 63 -22.23 3.96 -13.52
CA GLU A 63 -23.22 4.02 -12.44
C GLU A 63 -22.88 2.99 -11.34
N GLY A 64 -22.94 3.41 -10.07
CA GLY A 64 -22.59 2.56 -8.93
C GLY A 64 -21.08 2.41 -8.67
N TRP A 65 -20.24 3.20 -9.34
CA TRP A 65 -18.82 3.29 -9.00
C TRP A 65 -18.62 3.73 -7.55
N SER A 66 -17.60 3.15 -6.90
CA SER A 66 -17.28 3.38 -5.49
C SER A 66 -15.78 3.61 -5.36
N TRP A 67 -15.42 4.75 -4.78
CA TRP A 67 -14.02 5.08 -4.52
C TRP A 67 -13.38 4.06 -3.55
N GLN A 68 -14.16 3.48 -2.63
CA GLN A 68 -13.67 2.44 -1.72
C GLN A 68 -13.19 1.19 -2.47
N LYS A 69 -14.00 0.68 -3.41
CA LYS A 69 -13.62 -0.47 -4.24
C LYS A 69 -12.44 -0.15 -5.16
N ALA A 70 -12.40 1.07 -5.69
CA ALA A 70 -11.26 1.54 -6.47
C ALA A 70 -9.99 1.57 -5.60
N ALA A 71 -10.07 2.12 -4.39
CA ALA A 71 -8.97 2.18 -3.43
C ALA A 71 -8.44 0.79 -3.08
N GLU A 72 -9.30 -0.18 -2.77
CA GLU A 72 -8.90 -1.57 -2.51
C GLU A 72 -8.14 -2.18 -3.70
N THR A 73 -8.66 -2.00 -4.91
CA THR A 73 -8.05 -2.55 -6.13
C THR A 73 -6.69 -1.92 -6.41
N ILE A 74 -6.61 -0.60 -6.34
CA ILE A 74 -5.36 0.16 -6.53
C ILE A 74 -4.35 -0.22 -5.44
N ALA A 75 -4.78 -0.33 -4.19
CA ALA A 75 -3.91 -0.65 -3.07
C ALA A 75 -3.21 -2.01 -3.25
N VAL A 76 -3.91 -3.03 -3.76
CA VAL A 76 -3.28 -4.32 -4.09
C VAL A 76 -2.23 -4.17 -5.19
N GLN A 77 -2.52 -3.40 -6.24
CA GLN A 77 -1.54 -3.15 -7.32
C GLN A 77 -0.31 -2.40 -6.80
N VAL A 78 -0.50 -1.39 -5.95
CA VAL A 78 0.57 -0.66 -5.28
C VAL A 78 1.41 -1.59 -4.40
N ALA A 79 0.78 -2.45 -3.61
CA ALA A 79 1.48 -3.42 -2.78
C ALA A 79 2.32 -4.40 -3.62
N LEU A 80 1.79 -4.87 -4.74
CA LEU A 80 2.54 -5.74 -5.67
C LEU A 80 3.73 -5.01 -6.30
N ALA A 81 3.59 -3.72 -6.64
CA ALA A 81 4.69 -2.89 -7.11
C ALA A 81 5.78 -2.75 -6.03
N ILE A 82 5.40 -2.44 -4.79
CA ILE A 82 6.31 -2.36 -3.64
C ILE A 82 7.04 -3.70 -3.45
N VAL A 83 6.33 -4.82 -3.48
CA VAL A 83 6.95 -6.16 -3.37
C VAL A 83 7.95 -6.41 -4.51
N HIS A 84 7.65 -5.94 -5.72
CA HIS A 84 8.59 -6.04 -6.83
C HIS A 84 9.84 -5.18 -6.62
N GLU A 85 9.66 -3.93 -6.14
CA GLU A 85 10.75 -3.01 -5.79
C GLU A 85 11.67 -3.61 -4.70
N GLN A 86 11.08 -4.31 -3.72
CA GLN A 86 11.80 -4.95 -2.60
C GLN A 86 12.60 -6.21 -2.99
N LYS A 87 12.46 -6.73 -4.22
CA LYS A 87 13.18 -7.96 -4.63
C LYS A 87 14.70 -7.86 -4.49
N ASN A 88 15.24 -6.64 -4.63
CA ASN A 88 16.67 -6.37 -4.56
C ASN A 88 17.09 -5.78 -3.20
N GLU A 89 16.18 -5.70 -2.23
CA GLU A 89 16.50 -5.19 -0.89
C GLU A 89 17.43 -6.18 -0.18
N PRO A 90 18.56 -5.72 0.40
CA PRO A 90 19.42 -6.58 1.18
C PRO A 90 18.68 -7.09 2.41
N LYS A 91 18.83 -8.39 2.69
CA LYS A 91 18.30 -9.00 3.89
C LYS A 91 18.98 -8.41 5.13
N VAL A 92 18.28 -8.48 6.27
CA VAL A 92 18.96 -8.30 7.55
C VAL A 92 20.07 -9.35 7.61
N ALA A 93 21.32 -8.95 7.79
CA ALA A 93 22.42 -9.89 7.91
C ALA A 93 22.06 -10.89 9.03
N ASP A 94 22.18 -12.19 8.75
CA ASP A 94 22.22 -13.19 9.81
C ASP A 94 23.41 -12.79 10.69
N ASP A 95 23.13 -12.27 11.89
CA ASP A 95 24.15 -11.93 12.86
C ASP A 95 24.88 -13.24 13.20
N PRO A 96 26.18 -13.42 12.89
CA PRO A 96 26.87 -14.70 13.06
C PRO A 96 27.25 -14.98 14.52
N LEU A 97 26.43 -14.53 15.48
CA LEU A 97 26.73 -14.57 16.92
C LEU A 97 25.65 -15.26 17.78
N THR A 98 24.87 -16.18 17.22
CA THR A 98 24.12 -17.19 17.98
C THR A 98 24.48 -18.60 17.56
#